data_AF-A0A429CI65-F1
#
_entry.id   AF-A0A429CI65-F1
#
_cell.length_a   1.000
_cell.length_b   1.000
_cell.length_c   1.000
_cell.angle_alpha   90.00
_cell.angle_beta   90.00
_cell.angle_gamma   90.00
#
_symmetry.space_group_name_H-M   'P 1'
#
loop_
_entity.id
_entity.type
_entity.pdbx_description
1 polymer ?
#
loop_
_entity_poly.entity_id
_entity_poly.type
_entity_poly.pdbx_seq_one_letter_code
_entity_poly.pdbx_strand_id
1 'polypeptide(L)'
;MVEHAEEQAPEQARCGFRKCREPLPPPGPRGGRPYEFCPDRTWPGGKSCKQLAAAEQALREALGDEGVPSAALTDAGQAFDQAASALTVPLRTLSNALDAVTAHLRDEIAAAVGQADAAHEAAAEADRQRDAALSRAAEAEAAAEAAKEAARTAQQAELLATATAEEAIEARTAAQLAQAKAESATAVITQRAKEVTEEADEQRARADKLAATLAARGEELATRTAERDAARTALAESDERRKTWERLLETQKRELTAEVDAVREQLRALDARYQEALTERTAHETASRAQLADVQAELTATRGQLAAAQQQITESLVSRDQAARTLALIRHRALAATEEPSTALRQDLLTILLGDGETAPKSPE
;
A
#
# COMPACT_ATOMS: atom_id res chain seq x y z
N MET A 1 -156.97 -4.47 -150.28
CA MET A 1 -156.11 -5.62 -150.60
C MET A 1 -154.74 -5.36 -150.00
N VAL A 2 -153.96 -6.41 -149.70
CA VAL A 2 -152.69 -6.35 -148.93
C VAL A 2 -152.95 -5.95 -147.46
N GLU A 3 -152.91 -6.81 -146.44
CA GLU A 3 -152.44 -8.20 -146.28
C GLU A 3 -150.92 -8.37 -146.17
N HIS A 4 -150.43 -8.48 -144.91
CA HIS A 4 -149.27 -9.21 -144.37
C HIS A 4 -149.35 -9.02 -142.83
N ALA A 5 -149.31 -10.00 -141.91
CA ALA A 5 -148.59 -11.27 -141.76
C ALA A 5 -147.36 -11.14 -140.84
N GLU A 6 -147.21 -12.08 -139.89
CA GLU A 6 -146.05 -12.32 -138.99
C GLU A 6 -145.71 -11.19 -137.98
N GLU A 7 -145.32 -11.43 -136.72
CA GLU A 7 -145.17 -12.65 -135.91
C GLU A 7 -145.39 -12.29 -134.41
N GLN A 8 -146.18 -13.06 -133.64
CA GLN A 8 -146.52 -12.72 -132.25
C GLN A 8 -145.58 -13.36 -131.22
N ALA A 9 -144.59 -12.60 -130.73
CA ALA A 9 -143.68 -13.03 -129.67
C ALA A 9 -144.32 -12.95 -128.26
N PRO A 10 -143.98 -13.86 -127.32
CA PRO A 10 -144.60 -13.93 -126.00
C PRO A 10 -144.15 -12.81 -125.05
N GLU A 11 -145.09 -12.26 -124.29
CA GLU A 11 -144.88 -11.11 -123.39
C GLU A 11 -144.03 -11.49 -122.16
N GLN A 12 -142.87 -10.84 -121.99
CA GLN A 12 -141.88 -11.22 -120.98
C GLN A 12 -142.22 -10.64 -119.59
N ALA A 13 -142.46 -11.53 -118.62
CA ALA A 13 -142.81 -11.18 -117.24
C ALA A 13 -141.74 -10.31 -116.54
N ARG A 14 -142.17 -9.48 -115.59
CA ARG A 14 -141.32 -8.54 -114.84
C ARG A 14 -141.38 -8.75 -113.33
N CYS A 15 -140.29 -8.39 -112.64
CA CYS A 15 -140.15 -8.50 -111.19
C CYS A 15 -141.21 -7.69 -110.42
N GLY A 16 -141.99 -8.37 -109.57
CA GLY A 16 -143.10 -7.80 -108.79
C GLY A 16 -142.71 -6.77 -107.72
N PHE A 17 -141.44 -6.70 -107.33
CA PHE A 17 -140.97 -5.63 -106.42
C PHE A 17 -141.04 -4.27 -107.13
N ARG A 18 -141.84 -3.33 -106.61
CA ARG A 18 -142.20 -2.07 -107.30
C ARG A 18 -141.00 -1.22 -107.71
N LYS A 19 -139.91 -1.22 -106.95
CA LYS A 19 -138.65 -0.49 -107.25
C LYS A 19 -137.66 -1.26 -108.14
N CYS A 20 -137.99 -2.48 -108.59
CA CYS A 20 -137.13 -3.29 -109.46
C CYS A 20 -137.66 -3.37 -110.89
N ARG A 21 -138.83 -4.00 -111.14
CA ARG A 21 -139.48 -4.15 -112.46
C ARG A 21 -138.63 -4.68 -113.63
N GLU A 22 -137.45 -5.23 -113.35
CA GLU A 22 -136.57 -5.91 -114.31
C GLU A 22 -137.32 -7.05 -115.03
N PRO A 23 -137.10 -7.29 -116.34
CA PRO A 23 -137.59 -8.49 -117.00
C PRO A 23 -137.01 -9.74 -116.33
N LEU A 24 -137.81 -10.79 -116.24
CA LEU A 24 -137.45 -12.05 -115.60
C LEU A 24 -136.98 -13.07 -116.65
N PRO A 25 -136.03 -13.96 -116.31
CA PRO A 25 -135.57 -14.99 -117.23
C PRO A 25 -136.73 -15.93 -117.61
N PRO A 26 -136.82 -16.37 -118.88
CA PRO A 26 -137.90 -17.23 -119.34
C PRO A 26 -137.92 -18.58 -118.59
N PRO A 27 -139.10 -19.18 -118.37
CA PRO A 27 -139.21 -20.45 -117.65
C PRO A 27 -138.45 -21.56 -118.37
N GLY A 28 -137.53 -22.21 -117.65
CA GLY A 28 -136.59 -23.18 -118.23
C GLY A 28 -137.26 -24.44 -118.81
N PRO A 29 -136.57 -25.17 -119.71
CA PRO A 29 -137.13 -26.21 -120.59
C PRO A 29 -137.65 -27.49 -119.92
N ARG A 30 -137.83 -27.49 -118.59
CA ARG A 30 -138.50 -28.55 -117.81
C ARG A 30 -139.83 -28.09 -117.19
N GLY A 31 -140.43 -27.02 -117.71
CA GLY A 31 -141.78 -26.58 -117.33
C GLY A 31 -141.91 -26.00 -115.91
N GLY A 32 -140.85 -25.35 -115.42
CA GLY A 32 -140.86 -24.73 -114.09
C GLY A 32 -141.83 -23.55 -113.99
N ARG A 33 -142.45 -23.37 -112.81
CA ARG A 33 -143.31 -22.21 -112.51
C ARG A 33 -142.53 -20.90 -112.76
N PRO A 34 -143.11 -19.90 -113.46
CA PRO A 34 -142.46 -18.62 -113.68
C PRO A 34 -142.02 -17.95 -112.37
N TYR A 35 -140.89 -17.25 -112.42
CA TYR A 35 -140.44 -16.41 -111.32
C TYR A 35 -141.38 -15.19 -111.16
N GLU A 36 -141.58 -14.74 -109.93
CA GLU A 36 -142.31 -13.50 -109.60
C GLU A 36 -141.35 -12.34 -109.27
N PHE A 37 -140.11 -12.66 -108.91
CA PHE A 37 -139.08 -11.72 -108.47
C PHE A 37 -137.72 -12.13 -109.03
N CYS A 38 -136.80 -11.18 -109.24
CA CYS A 38 -135.42 -11.48 -109.63
C CYS A 38 -134.77 -12.43 -108.60
N PRO A 39 -134.23 -13.60 -109.00
CA PRO A 39 -133.51 -14.47 -108.08
C PRO A 39 -132.18 -13.86 -107.64
N ASP A 40 -131.42 -13.28 -108.58
CA ASP A 40 -130.00 -12.94 -108.36
C ASP A 40 -129.77 -11.50 -107.86
N ARG A 41 -130.83 -10.71 -107.65
CA ARG A 41 -130.71 -9.28 -107.28
C ARG A 41 -130.84 -9.06 -105.77
N THR A 42 -129.71 -8.76 -105.14
CA THR A 42 -129.59 -8.31 -103.75
C THR A 42 -129.51 -6.79 -103.64
N TRP A 43 -129.95 -6.27 -102.49
CA TRP A 43 -129.94 -4.86 -102.11
C TRP A 43 -129.01 -4.63 -100.89
N PRO A 44 -128.68 -3.37 -100.53
CA PRO A 44 -127.87 -3.08 -99.34
C PRO A 44 -128.40 -3.79 -98.08
N GLY A 45 -127.49 -4.40 -97.32
CA GLY A 45 -127.84 -5.31 -96.22
C GLY A 45 -128.24 -6.73 -96.66
N GLY A 46 -127.93 -7.13 -97.90
CA GLY A 46 -128.06 -8.52 -98.38
C GLY A 46 -129.48 -8.99 -98.73
N LYS A 47 -130.48 -8.10 -98.67
CA LYS A 47 -131.90 -8.47 -98.85
C LYS A 47 -132.25 -8.69 -100.32
N SER A 48 -132.97 -9.76 -100.66
CA SER A 48 -133.41 -10.05 -102.02
C SER A 48 -134.67 -9.26 -102.43
N CYS A 49 -134.94 -9.15 -103.73
CA CYS A 49 -136.19 -8.54 -104.24
C CYS A 49 -137.46 -9.14 -103.63
N LYS A 50 -137.50 -10.45 -103.36
CA LYS A 50 -138.65 -11.10 -102.68
C LYS A 50 -138.76 -10.66 -101.21
N GLN A 51 -137.64 -10.57 -100.50
CA GLN A 51 -137.62 -10.13 -99.10
C GLN A 51 -137.99 -8.65 -98.95
N LEU A 52 -137.55 -7.78 -99.87
CA LEU A 52 -137.96 -6.38 -99.86
C LEU A 52 -139.41 -6.17 -100.30
N ALA A 53 -139.92 -6.94 -101.26
CA ALA A 53 -141.34 -6.91 -101.59
C ALA A 53 -142.22 -7.40 -100.43
N ALA A 54 -141.84 -8.50 -99.77
CA ALA A 54 -142.53 -8.99 -98.57
C ALA A 54 -142.44 -7.99 -97.41
N ALA A 55 -141.30 -7.29 -97.24
CA ALA A 55 -141.18 -6.23 -96.25
C ALA A 55 -142.00 -4.99 -96.61
N GLU A 56 -142.07 -4.57 -97.89
CA GLU A 56 -142.90 -3.46 -98.34
C GLU A 56 -144.41 -3.78 -98.18
N GLN A 57 -144.79 -5.03 -98.43
CA GLN A 57 -146.14 -5.54 -98.23
C GLN A 57 -146.49 -5.61 -96.73
N ALA A 58 -145.64 -6.22 -95.91
CA ALA A 58 -145.83 -6.28 -94.46
C ALA A 58 -145.82 -4.87 -93.82
N LEU A 59 -145.09 -3.90 -94.39
CA LEU A 59 -145.15 -2.51 -93.94
C LEU A 59 -146.49 -1.85 -94.28
N ARG A 60 -147.10 -2.13 -95.45
CA ARG A 60 -148.48 -1.70 -95.74
C ARG A 60 -149.51 -2.39 -94.86
N GLU A 61 -149.35 -3.68 -94.59
CA GLU A 61 -150.27 -4.45 -93.73
C GLU A 61 -150.16 -4.03 -92.26
N ALA A 62 -148.98 -3.63 -91.78
CA ALA A 62 -148.77 -3.17 -90.40
C ALA A 62 -149.04 -1.67 -90.18
N LEU A 63 -148.89 -0.83 -91.21
CA LEU A 63 -149.08 0.64 -91.09
C LEU A 63 -150.36 1.16 -91.77
N GLY A 64 -151.05 0.34 -92.55
CA GLY A 64 -152.14 0.76 -93.45
C GLY A 64 -151.63 1.36 -94.77
N ASP A 65 -152.52 1.45 -95.76
CA ASP A 65 -152.29 2.28 -96.96
C ASP A 65 -152.57 3.78 -96.65
N GLU A 66 -153.23 4.08 -95.53
CA GLU A 66 -153.20 5.39 -94.86
C GLU A 66 -152.03 5.41 -93.86
N GLY A 67 -150.91 6.04 -94.22
CA GLY A 67 -149.69 6.01 -93.43
C GLY A 67 -149.81 6.67 -92.05
N VAL A 68 -149.13 6.09 -91.05
CA VAL A 68 -149.07 6.57 -89.65
C VAL A 68 -148.93 8.10 -89.55
N PRO A 69 -149.78 8.78 -88.75
CA PRO A 69 -149.70 10.24 -88.58
C PRO A 69 -148.32 10.67 -88.09
N SER A 70 -147.63 11.52 -88.88
CA SER A 70 -146.29 12.02 -88.55
C SER A 70 -146.23 12.75 -87.21
N ALA A 71 -147.34 13.35 -86.79
CA ALA A 71 -147.50 13.98 -85.47
C ALA A 71 -147.09 13.04 -84.32
N ALA A 72 -147.61 11.81 -84.26
CA ALA A 72 -147.38 10.91 -83.13
C ALA A 72 -145.90 10.50 -82.97
N LEU A 73 -145.17 10.34 -84.08
CA LEU A 73 -143.72 10.10 -84.08
C LEU A 73 -142.92 11.38 -83.77
N THR A 74 -143.43 12.54 -84.19
CA THR A 74 -142.82 13.84 -83.89
C THR A 74 -142.95 14.19 -82.40
N ASP A 75 -144.13 13.97 -81.81
CA ASP A 75 -144.41 14.19 -80.38
C ASP A 75 -143.57 13.25 -79.50
N ALA A 76 -143.46 11.98 -79.87
CA ALA A 76 -142.60 11.01 -79.18
C ALA A 76 -141.10 11.40 -79.27
N GLY A 77 -140.66 11.90 -80.43
CA GLY A 77 -139.31 12.46 -80.62
C GLY A 77 -139.07 13.69 -79.75
N GLN A 78 -140.01 14.66 -79.76
CA GLN A 78 -139.92 15.87 -78.93
C GLN A 78 -139.93 15.55 -77.43
N ALA A 79 -140.72 14.58 -76.98
CA ALA A 79 -140.70 14.13 -75.58
C ALA A 79 -139.34 13.50 -75.21
N PHE A 80 -138.72 12.74 -76.11
CA PHE A 80 -137.39 12.19 -75.90
C PHE A 80 -136.30 13.28 -75.90
N ASP A 81 -136.36 14.25 -76.83
CA ASP A 81 -135.42 15.39 -76.86
C ASP A 81 -135.58 16.31 -75.64
N GLN A 82 -136.80 16.52 -75.15
CA GLN A 82 -137.06 17.25 -73.91
C GLN A 82 -136.49 16.50 -72.69
N ALA A 83 -136.71 15.19 -72.59
CA ALA A 83 -136.12 14.38 -71.51
C ALA A 83 -134.58 14.33 -71.58
N ALA A 84 -134.01 14.15 -72.78
CA ALA A 84 -132.56 14.11 -73.01
C ALA A 84 -131.90 15.46 -72.74
N SER A 85 -132.49 16.58 -73.17
CA SER A 85 -131.97 17.93 -72.88
C SER A 85 -132.09 18.29 -71.40
N ALA A 86 -133.21 17.91 -70.74
CA ALA A 86 -133.38 18.07 -69.30
C ALA A 86 -132.36 17.28 -68.47
N LEU A 87 -131.90 16.11 -68.95
CA LEU A 87 -130.83 15.33 -68.33
C LEU A 87 -129.41 15.77 -68.72
N THR A 88 -129.24 16.36 -69.91
CA THR A 88 -127.93 16.80 -70.43
C THR A 88 -127.27 17.84 -69.53
N VAL A 89 -128.03 18.77 -68.95
CA VAL A 89 -127.48 19.80 -68.04
C VAL A 89 -127.05 19.19 -66.70
N PRO A 90 -127.88 18.44 -65.95
CA PRO A 90 -127.47 17.70 -64.76
C PRO A 90 -126.26 16.78 -64.97
N LEU A 91 -126.23 16.01 -66.07
CA LEU A 91 -125.11 15.11 -66.36
C LEU A 91 -123.80 15.87 -66.66
N ARG A 92 -123.87 17.02 -67.34
CA ARG A 92 -122.70 17.90 -67.53
C ARG A 92 -122.23 18.51 -66.21
N THR A 93 -123.15 18.97 -65.36
CA THR A 93 -122.81 19.47 -64.02
C THR A 93 -122.17 18.38 -63.16
N LEU A 94 -122.67 17.13 -63.23
CA LEU A 94 -122.07 16.00 -62.53
C LEU A 94 -120.68 15.64 -63.08
N SER A 95 -120.48 15.63 -64.40
CA SER A 95 -119.15 15.45 -64.99
C SER A 95 -118.18 16.51 -64.49
N ASN A 96 -118.53 17.80 -64.64
CA ASN A 96 -117.69 18.90 -64.20
C ASN A 96 -117.37 18.83 -62.69
N ALA A 97 -118.31 18.37 -61.86
CA ALA A 97 -118.09 18.16 -60.43
C ALA A 97 -117.16 16.98 -60.14
N LEU A 98 -117.29 15.86 -60.87
CA LEU A 98 -116.39 14.72 -60.77
C LEU A 98 -114.99 15.06 -61.29
N ASP A 99 -114.87 15.82 -62.38
CA ASP A 99 -113.61 16.32 -62.92
C ASP A 99 -112.92 17.27 -61.92
N ALA A 100 -113.67 18.19 -61.29
CA ALA A 100 -113.16 19.09 -60.25
C ALA A 100 -112.71 18.33 -58.98
N VAL A 101 -113.49 17.35 -58.52
CA VAL A 101 -113.11 16.47 -57.38
C VAL A 101 -111.88 15.63 -57.75
N THR A 102 -111.78 15.14 -58.98
CA THR A 102 -110.63 14.34 -59.43
C THR A 102 -109.37 15.19 -59.60
N ALA A 103 -109.51 16.46 -60.02
CA ALA A 103 -108.41 17.42 -60.01
C ALA A 103 -107.95 17.71 -58.57
N HIS A 104 -108.85 18.11 -57.68
CA HIS A 104 -108.54 18.38 -56.28
C HIS A 104 -107.91 17.18 -55.57
N LEU A 105 -108.40 15.96 -55.80
CA LEU A 105 -107.79 14.73 -55.27
C LEU A 105 -106.38 14.46 -55.82
N ARG A 106 -106.10 14.81 -57.09
CA ARG A 106 -104.73 14.73 -57.63
C ARG A 106 -103.81 15.76 -56.98
N ASP A 107 -104.31 16.98 -56.77
CA ASP A 107 -103.55 18.07 -56.15
C ASP A 107 -103.25 17.75 -54.67
N GLU A 108 -104.22 17.24 -53.91
CA GLU A 108 -104.03 16.78 -52.52
C GLU A 108 -103.09 15.57 -52.43
N ILE A 109 -103.20 14.60 -53.35
CA ILE A 109 -102.25 13.47 -53.41
C ILE A 109 -100.84 13.96 -53.74
N ALA A 110 -100.69 14.88 -54.70
CA ALA A 110 -99.38 15.45 -55.04
C ALA A 110 -98.79 16.26 -53.88
N ALA A 111 -99.60 17.02 -53.15
CA ALA A 111 -99.19 17.74 -51.95
C ALA A 111 -98.79 16.78 -50.81
N ALA A 112 -99.56 15.72 -50.58
CA ALA A 112 -99.27 14.71 -49.56
C ALA A 112 -98.00 13.90 -49.88
N VAL A 113 -97.78 13.54 -51.15
CA VAL A 113 -96.53 12.90 -51.61
C VAL A 113 -95.35 13.86 -51.44
N GLY A 114 -95.45 15.11 -51.89
CA GLY A 114 -94.39 16.10 -51.70
C GLY A 114 -94.05 16.39 -50.22
N GLN A 115 -95.05 16.34 -49.34
CA GLN A 115 -94.83 16.41 -47.88
C GLN A 115 -94.15 15.17 -47.32
N ALA A 116 -94.52 13.97 -47.80
CA ALA A 116 -93.88 12.72 -47.39
C ALA A 116 -92.42 12.63 -47.86
N ASP A 117 -92.15 12.98 -49.12
CA ASP A 117 -90.80 13.03 -49.69
C ASP A 117 -89.91 14.03 -48.92
N ALA A 118 -90.40 15.25 -48.68
CA ALA A 118 -89.69 16.25 -47.88
C ALA A 118 -89.46 15.79 -46.42
N ALA A 119 -90.40 15.08 -45.81
CA ALA A 119 -90.24 14.50 -44.49
C ALA A 119 -89.20 13.35 -44.47
N HIS A 120 -89.15 12.53 -45.52
CA HIS A 120 -88.14 11.49 -45.69
C HIS A 120 -86.74 12.06 -45.92
N GLU A 121 -86.60 13.11 -46.74
CA GLU A 121 -85.33 13.82 -46.93
C GLU A 121 -84.83 14.47 -45.62
N ALA A 122 -85.73 15.12 -44.88
CA ALA A 122 -85.43 15.74 -43.58
C ALA A 122 -85.04 14.70 -42.52
N ALA A 123 -85.73 13.55 -42.46
CA ALA A 123 -85.37 12.45 -41.57
C ALA A 123 -84.00 11.86 -41.91
N ALA A 124 -83.74 11.59 -43.20
CA ALA A 124 -82.46 11.06 -43.66
C ALA A 124 -81.30 12.04 -43.43
N GLU A 125 -81.54 13.35 -43.47
CA GLU A 125 -80.56 14.37 -43.09
C GLU A 125 -80.33 14.41 -41.57
N ALA A 126 -81.39 14.30 -40.75
CA ALA A 126 -81.26 14.21 -39.30
C ALA A 126 -80.49 12.95 -38.86
N ASP A 127 -80.69 11.81 -39.52
CA ASP A 127 -79.91 10.58 -39.32
C ASP A 127 -78.42 10.82 -39.66
N ARG A 128 -78.12 11.40 -40.83
CA ARG A 128 -76.73 11.76 -41.23
C ARG A 128 -76.07 12.69 -40.21
N GLN A 129 -76.78 13.70 -39.71
CA GLN A 129 -76.27 14.65 -38.73
C GLN A 129 -76.04 14.01 -37.36
N ARG A 130 -76.93 13.11 -36.91
CA ARG A 130 -76.71 12.30 -35.70
C ARG A 130 -75.46 11.43 -35.85
N ASP A 131 -75.34 10.69 -36.94
CA ASP A 131 -74.25 9.73 -37.09
C ASP A 131 -72.89 10.43 -37.24
N ALA A 132 -72.87 11.58 -37.93
CA ALA A 132 -71.71 12.48 -37.97
C ALA A 132 -71.40 13.17 -36.62
N ALA A 133 -72.37 13.32 -35.72
CA ALA A 133 -72.13 13.77 -34.34
C ALA A 133 -71.59 12.64 -33.46
N LEU A 134 -72.10 11.42 -33.61
CA LEU A 134 -71.64 10.23 -32.90
C LEU A 134 -70.19 9.85 -33.28
N SER A 135 -69.82 9.91 -34.56
CA SER A 135 -68.42 9.69 -34.99
C SER A 135 -67.47 10.68 -34.32
N ARG A 136 -67.78 11.99 -34.39
CA ARG A 136 -66.98 13.04 -33.75
C ARG A 136 -66.91 12.93 -32.23
N ALA A 137 -67.96 12.41 -31.57
CA ALA A 137 -67.93 12.13 -30.14
C ALA A 137 -66.97 10.97 -29.83
N ALA A 138 -67.07 9.86 -30.55
CA ALA A 138 -66.19 8.70 -30.37
C ALA A 138 -64.71 9.04 -30.70
N GLU A 139 -64.47 9.85 -31.74
CA GLU A 139 -63.14 10.37 -32.07
C GLU A 139 -62.57 11.25 -30.95
N ALA A 140 -63.40 12.12 -30.35
CA ALA A 140 -62.99 12.98 -29.23
C ALA A 140 -62.74 12.18 -27.94
N GLU A 141 -63.54 11.16 -27.65
CA GLU A 141 -63.33 10.25 -26.51
C GLU A 141 -62.04 9.43 -26.69
N ALA A 142 -61.80 8.87 -27.88
CA ALA A 142 -60.57 8.14 -28.19
C ALA A 142 -59.33 9.05 -28.09
N ALA A 143 -59.40 10.28 -28.58
CA ALA A 143 -58.33 11.27 -28.44
C ALA A 143 -58.10 11.67 -26.96
N ALA A 144 -59.17 11.78 -26.16
CA ALA A 144 -59.07 12.09 -24.73
C ALA A 144 -58.43 10.95 -23.91
N GLU A 145 -58.77 9.69 -24.18
CA GLU A 145 -58.10 8.54 -23.53
C GLU A 145 -56.65 8.39 -23.98
N ALA A 146 -56.35 8.59 -25.28
CA ALA A 146 -54.97 8.60 -25.79
C ALA A 146 -54.13 9.71 -25.11
N ALA A 147 -54.70 10.90 -24.91
CA ALA A 147 -54.05 11.99 -24.19
C ALA A 147 -53.83 11.68 -22.70
N LYS A 148 -54.78 11.02 -22.02
CA LYS A 148 -54.62 10.57 -20.63
C LYS A 148 -53.50 9.53 -20.48
N GLU A 149 -53.41 8.58 -21.40
CA GLU A 149 -52.37 7.54 -21.36
C GLU A 149 -50.98 8.10 -21.73
N ALA A 150 -50.91 9.03 -22.69
CA ALA A 150 -49.70 9.81 -22.96
C ALA A 150 -49.24 10.62 -21.74
N ALA A 151 -50.17 11.23 -20.98
CA ALA A 151 -49.84 11.95 -19.75
C ALA A 151 -49.35 11.02 -18.63
N ARG A 152 -49.99 9.85 -18.45
CA ARG A 152 -49.55 8.81 -17.48
C ARG A 152 -48.15 8.30 -17.79
N THR A 153 -47.89 7.95 -19.05
CA THR A 153 -46.59 7.42 -19.48
C THR A 153 -45.48 8.48 -19.36
N ALA A 154 -45.78 9.75 -19.68
CA ALA A 154 -44.86 10.86 -19.43
C ALA A 154 -44.56 11.03 -17.92
N GLN A 155 -45.58 11.01 -17.06
CA GLN A 155 -45.41 11.11 -15.60
C GLN A 155 -44.61 9.93 -15.03
N GLN A 156 -44.82 8.71 -15.51
CA GLN A 156 -44.02 7.54 -15.12
C GLN A 156 -42.56 7.69 -15.57
N ALA A 157 -42.31 8.19 -16.78
CA ALA A 157 -40.96 8.45 -17.26
C ALA A 157 -40.25 9.56 -16.44
N GLU A 158 -40.96 10.62 -16.04
CA GLU A 158 -40.44 11.68 -15.17
C GLU A 158 -40.09 11.15 -13.77
N LEU A 159 -40.95 10.32 -13.16
CA LEU A 159 -40.68 9.68 -11.87
C LEU A 159 -39.46 8.75 -11.93
N LEU A 160 -39.33 7.95 -13.00
CA LEU A 160 -38.17 7.07 -13.21
C LEU A 160 -36.88 7.86 -13.48
N ALA A 161 -36.96 8.95 -14.25
CA ALA A 161 -35.83 9.85 -14.47
C ALA A 161 -35.39 10.57 -13.18
N THR A 162 -36.34 10.92 -12.32
CA THR A 162 -36.06 11.54 -11.01
C THR A 162 -35.38 10.53 -10.08
N ALA A 163 -35.96 9.35 -9.90
CA ALA A 163 -35.39 8.30 -9.04
C ALA A 163 -33.98 7.87 -9.49
N THR A 164 -33.76 7.68 -10.80
CA THR A 164 -32.43 7.32 -11.32
C THR A 164 -31.41 8.46 -11.22
N ALA A 165 -31.85 9.73 -11.23
CA ALA A 165 -30.97 10.87 -10.94
C ALA A 165 -30.61 10.96 -9.45
N GLU A 166 -31.55 10.67 -8.55
CA GLU A 166 -31.31 10.59 -7.10
C GLU A 166 -30.35 9.44 -6.76
N GLU A 167 -30.59 8.23 -7.27
CA GLU A 167 -29.68 7.08 -7.15
C GLU A 167 -28.27 7.39 -7.67
N ALA A 168 -28.14 8.11 -8.79
CA ALA A 168 -26.85 8.52 -9.33
C ALA A 168 -26.12 9.56 -8.44
N ILE A 169 -26.86 10.43 -7.75
CA ILE A 169 -26.29 11.39 -6.78
C ILE A 169 -25.85 10.66 -5.50
N GLU A 170 -26.64 9.72 -4.99
CA GLU A 170 -26.26 8.89 -3.85
C GLU A 170 -25.04 8.02 -4.16
N ALA A 171 -25.02 7.33 -5.31
CA ALA A 171 -23.87 6.54 -5.75
C ALA A 171 -22.60 7.39 -5.90
N ARG A 172 -22.72 8.61 -6.45
CA ARG A 172 -21.59 9.54 -6.59
C ARG A 172 -21.06 10.04 -5.24
N THR A 173 -21.94 10.41 -4.31
CA THR A 173 -21.54 10.90 -2.98
C THR A 173 -20.95 9.77 -2.12
N ALA A 174 -21.49 8.55 -2.21
CA ALA A 174 -20.91 7.35 -1.61
C ALA A 174 -19.51 7.04 -2.17
N ALA A 175 -19.32 7.14 -3.49
CA ALA A 175 -18.02 6.94 -4.12
C ALA A 175 -16.99 8.02 -3.70
N GLN A 176 -17.40 9.29 -3.62
CA GLN A 176 -16.55 10.39 -3.12
C GLN A 176 -16.16 10.18 -1.65
N LEU A 177 -17.10 9.73 -0.80
CA LEU A 177 -16.81 9.40 0.60
C LEU A 177 -15.87 8.20 0.72
N ALA A 178 -15.98 7.19 -0.14
CA ALA A 178 -15.07 6.05 -0.20
C ALA A 178 -13.66 6.47 -0.64
N GLN A 179 -13.55 7.33 -1.66
CA GLN A 179 -12.29 7.92 -2.11
C GLN A 179 -11.61 8.72 -1.00
N ALA A 180 -12.32 9.65 -0.36
CA ALA A 180 -11.77 10.45 0.74
C ALA A 180 -11.30 9.60 1.93
N LYS A 181 -11.98 8.49 2.23
CA LYS A 181 -11.54 7.51 3.23
C LYS A 181 -10.27 6.77 2.81
N ALA A 182 -10.14 6.38 1.54
CA ALA A 182 -8.96 5.71 1.01
C ALA A 182 -7.73 6.65 0.96
N GLU A 183 -7.91 7.90 0.55
CA GLU A 183 -6.88 8.94 0.57
C GLU A 183 -6.42 9.24 2.00
N SER A 184 -7.36 9.39 2.94
CA SER A 184 -7.07 9.57 4.37
C SER A 184 -6.29 8.39 4.97
N ALA A 185 -6.72 7.15 4.69
CA ALA A 185 -5.99 5.95 5.13
C ALA A 185 -4.58 5.89 4.54
N THR A 186 -4.42 6.25 3.27
CA THR A 186 -3.11 6.31 2.59
C THR A 186 -2.20 7.38 3.22
N ALA A 187 -2.74 8.55 3.58
CA ALA A 187 -2.01 9.60 4.28
C ALA A 187 -1.54 9.13 5.67
N VAL A 188 -2.40 8.45 6.45
CA VAL A 188 -2.05 7.90 7.77
C VAL A 188 -0.98 6.81 7.66
N ILE A 189 -1.06 5.92 6.66
CA ILE A 189 -0.03 4.90 6.39
C ILE A 189 1.29 5.58 6.01
N THR A 190 1.26 6.58 5.14
CA THR A 190 2.45 7.33 4.69
C THR A 190 3.11 8.08 5.84
N GLN A 191 2.32 8.69 6.74
CA GLN A 191 2.83 9.39 7.91
C GLN A 191 3.50 8.42 8.90
N ARG A 192 2.84 7.30 9.23
CA ARG A 192 3.42 6.25 10.08
C ARG A 192 4.69 5.63 9.49
N ALA A 193 4.76 5.50 8.17
CA ALA A 193 5.96 5.00 7.50
C ALA A 193 7.16 5.96 7.65
N LYS A 194 6.93 7.28 7.68
CA LYS A 194 7.97 8.27 8.00
C LYS A 194 8.37 8.17 9.47
N GLU A 195 7.40 8.20 10.39
CA GLU A 195 7.63 8.12 11.84
C GLU A 195 8.48 6.88 12.21
N VAL A 196 8.15 5.70 11.67
CA VAL A 196 8.93 4.47 11.87
C VAL A 196 10.31 4.51 11.21
N THR A 197 10.50 5.26 10.12
CA THR A 197 11.81 5.45 9.49
C THR A 197 12.68 6.39 10.32
N GLU A 198 12.12 7.50 10.80
CA GLU A 198 12.77 8.48 11.68
C GLU A 198 13.15 7.83 13.03
N GLU A 199 12.28 7.04 13.64
CA GLU A 199 12.59 6.22 14.82
C GLU A 199 13.70 5.20 14.57
N ALA A 200 13.73 4.56 13.39
CA ALA A 200 14.77 3.58 13.04
C ALA A 200 16.14 4.24 12.82
N ASP A 201 16.19 5.42 12.19
CA ASP A 201 17.41 6.19 12.01
C ASP A 201 17.92 6.82 13.31
N GLU A 202 17.01 7.26 14.21
CA GLU A 202 17.38 7.58 15.58
C GLU A 202 17.97 6.38 16.34
N GLN A 203 17.38 5.19 16.22
CA GLN A 203 17.90 3.97 16.86
C GLN A 203 19.28 3.58 16.30
N ARG A 204 19.50 3.71 14.99
CA ARG A 204 20.82 3.54 14.36
C ARG A 204 21.84 4.53 14.92
N ALA A 205 21.54 5.83 14.89
CA ALA A 205 22.44 6.86 15.42
C ALA A 205 22.76 6.68 16.92
N ARG A 206 21.80 6.20 17.72
CA ARG A 206 22.02 5.82 19.12
C ARG A 206 22.94 4.60 19.25
N ALA A 207 22.76 3.57 18.41
CA ALA A 207 23.62 2.38 18.38
C ALA A 207 25.05 2.70 17.94
N ASP A 208 25.23 3.51 16.88
CA ASP A 208 26.55 3.94 16.39
C ASP A 208 27.30 4.76 17.44
N LYS A 209 26.60 5.66 18.14
CA LYS A 209 27.17 6.43 19.26
C LYS A 209 27.59 5.52 20.42
N LEU A 210 26.84 4.47 20.73
CA LEU A 210 27.20 3.48 21.75
C LEU A 210 28.40 2.63 21.30
N ALA A 211 28.45 2.20 20.03
CA ALA A 211 29.58 1.47 19.46
C ALA A 211 30.88 2.30 19.50
N ALA A 212 30.83 3.57 19.09
CA ALA A 212 31.96 4.50 19.20
C ALA A 212 32.40 4.73 20.67
N THR A 213 31.44 4.81 21.60
CA THR A 213 31.73 4.93 23.04
C THR A 213 32.41 3.67 23.58
N LEU A 214 31.96 2.47 23.17
CA LEU A 214 32.57 1.20 23.55
C LEU A 214 33.97 1.03 22.96
N ALA A 215 34.20 1.45 21.71
CA ALA A 215 35.52 1.46 21.09
C ALA A 215 36.51 2.35 21.87
N ALA A 216 36.13 3.60 22.16
CA ALA A 216 36.96 4.54 22.93
C ALA A 216 37.26 4.03 24.36
N ARG A 217 36.32 3.36 25.01
CA ARG A 217 36.56 2.72 26.32
C ARG A 217 37.43 1.46 26.20
N GLY A 218 37.38 0.75 25.07
CA GLY A 218 38.31 -0.34 24.76
C GLY A 218 39.75 0.15 24.62
N GLU A 219 39.95 1.25 23.90
CA GLU A 219 41.25 1.91 23.74
C GLU A 219 41.79 2.45 25.07
N GLU A 220 40.94 3.06 25.90
CA GLU A 220 41.30 3.49 27.25
C GLU A 220 41.70 2.30 28.13
N LEU A 221 40.93 1.21 28.15
CA LEU A 221 41.24 0.01 28.93
C LEU A 221 42.51 -0.69 28.44
N ALA A 222 42.77 -0.72 27.13
CA ALA A 222 44.02 -1.22 26.56
C ALA A 222 45.20 -0.35 27.01
N THR A 223 45.06 0.97 26.97
CA THR A 223 46.07 1.93 27.44
C THR A 223 46.35 1.75 28.94
N ARG A 224 45.31 1.70 29.79
CA ARG A 224 45.46 1.45 31.24
C ARG A 224 46.08 0.09 31.55
N THR A 225 45.82 -0.92 30.71
CA THR A 225 46.43 -2.25 30.84
C THR A 225 47.93 -2.19 30.53
N ALA A 226 48.31 -1.51 29.45
CA ALA A 226 49.72 -1.28 29.08
C ALA A 226 50.46 -0.44 30.14
N GLU A 227 49.87 0.65 30.64
CA GLU A 227 50.41 1.45 31.75
C GLU A 227 50.68 0.58 32.99
N ARG A 228 49.70 -0.22 33.41
CA ARG A 228 49.79 -1.11 34.58
C ARG A 228 50.90 -2.14 34.43
N ASP A 229 51.01 -2.78 33.27
CA ASP A 229 51.96 -3.86 33.06
C ASP A 229 53.39 -3.34 32.77
N ALA A 230 53.52 -2.14 32.19
CA ALA A 230 54.76 -1.39 32.18
C ALA A 230 55.20 -0.99 33.61
N ALA A 231 54.29 -0.49 34.44
CA ALA A 231 54.58 -0.13 35.84
C ALA A 231 55.00 -1.35 36.69
N ARG A 232 54.36 -2.51 36.49
CA ARG A 232 54.78 -3.80 37.08
C ARG A 232 56.18 -4.22 36.64
N THR A 233 56.51 -4.04 35.37
CA THR A 233 57.83 -4.35 34.82
C THR A 233 58.90 -3.44 35.41
N ALA A 234 58.64 -2.12 35.46
CA ALA A 234 59.53 -1.15 36.08
C ALA A 234 59.73 -1.39 37.59
N LEU A 235 58.68 -1.83 38.30
CA LEU A 235 58.79 -2.23 39.72
C LEU A 235 59.70 -3.45 39.88
N ALA A 236 59.50 -4.51 39.08
CA ALA A 236 60.34 -5.71 39.11
C ALA A 236 61.81 -5.41 38.77
N GLU A 237 62.06 -4.54 37.79
CA GLU A 237 63.42 -4.02 37.52
C GLU A 237 63.99 -3.26 38.71
N SER A 238 63.20 -2.40 39.37
CA SER A 238 63.65 -1.65 40.55
C SER A 238 64.02 -2.58 41.71
N ASP A 239 63.30 -3.71 41.88
CA ASP A 239 63.60 -4.72 42.88
C ASP A 239 64.85 -5.54 42.54
N GLU A 240 65.11 -5.90 41.28
CA GLU A 240 66.38 -6.56 40.92
C GLU A 240 67.57 -5.60 41.00
N ARG A 241 67.39 -4.32 40.66
CA ARG A 241 68.41 -3.27 40.91
C ARG A 241 68.67 -3.15 42.41
N ARG A 242 67.63 -3.11 43.25
CA ARG A 242 67.73 -3.08 44.71
C ARG A 242 68.47 -4.30 45.27
N LYS A 243 68.08 -5.53 44.89
CA LYS A 243 68.78 -6.77 45.28
C LYS A 243 70.25 -6.76 44.83
N THR A 244 70.55 -6.16 43.68
CA THR A 244 71.93 -6.04 43.18
C THR A 244 72.75 -5.08 44.04
N TRP A 245 72.19 -3.91 44.40
CA TRP A 245 72.82 -2.99 45.36
C TRP A 245 72.96 -3.60 46.77
N GLU A 246 71.95 -4.31 47.26
CA GLU A 246 72.00 -5.04 48.54
C GLU A 246 73.13 -6.09 48.54
N ARG A 247 73.30 -6.87 47.46
CA ARG A 247 74.43 -7.80 47.27
C ARG A 247 75.78 -7.09 47.22
N LEU A 248 75.89 -5.98 46.50
CA LEU A 248 77.14 -5.20 46.39
C LEU A 248 77.55 -4.61 47.74
N LEU A 249 76.61 -3.98 48.47
CA LEU A 249 76.85 -3.42 49.79
C LEU A 249 77.22 -4.48 50.83
N GLU A 250 76.56 -5.65 50.81
CA GLU A 250 76.90 -6.77 51.69
C GLU A 250 78.27 -7.40 51.33
N THR A 251 78.68 -7.36 50.05
CA THR A 251 80.02 -7.78 49.62
C THR A 251 81.08 -6.78 50.11
N GLN A 252 80.92 -5.48 49.82
CA GLN A 252 81.81 -4.42 50.30
C GLN A 252 81.92 -4.39 51.83
N LYS A 253 80.81 -4.63 52.54
CA LYS A 253 80.80 -4.75 54.00
C LYS A 253 81.64 -5.95 54.48
N ARG A 254 81.62 -7.09 53.80
CA ARG A 254 82.47 -8.26 54.12
C ARG A 254 83.93 -8.00 53.81
N GLU A 255 84.23 -7.37 52.67
CA GLU A 255 85.57 -6.94 52.28
C GLU A 255 86.14 -5.98 53.33
N LEU A 256 85.45 -4.89 53.65
CA LEU A 256 85.85 -3.93 54.69
C LEU A 256 85.95 -4.57 56.09
N THR A 257 85.10 -5.55 56.43
CA THR A 257 85.21 -6.28 57.71
C THR A 257 86.49 -7.14 57.72
N ALA A 258 86.78 -7.85 56.63
CA ALA A 258 87.98 -8.65 56.48
C ALA A 258 89.26 -7.79 56.44
N GLU A 259 89.23 -6.61 55.82
CA GLU A 259 90.31 -5.62 55.88
C GLU A 259 90.53 -5.11 57.30
N VAL A 260 89.46 -4.72 58.01
CA VAL A 260 89.55 -4.26 59.41
C VAL A 260 90.08 -5.36 60.33
N ASP A 261 89.67 -6.61 60.16
CA ASP A 261 90.19 -7.73 60.96
C ASP A 261 91.61 -8.13 60.56
N ALA A 262 91.99 -8.03 59.28
CA ALA A 262 93.37 -8.20 58.85
C ALA A 262 94.30 -7.09 59.39
N VAL A 263 93.84 -5.83 59.42
CA VAL A 263 94.58 -4.71 60.02
C VAL A 263 94.67 -4.87 61.54
N ARG A 264 93.61 -5.34 62.22
CA ARG A 264 93.66 -5.71 63.65
C ARG A 264 94.68 -6.81 63.92
N GLU A 265 94.77 -7.82 63.06
CA GLU A 265 95.74 -8.91 63.22
C GLU A 265 97.18 -8.46 62.90
N GLN A 266 97.36 -7.60 61.90
CA GLN A 266 98.65 -6.93 61.65
C GLN A 266 99.09 -6.07 62.85
N LEU A 267 98.16 -5.31 63.46
CA LEU A 267 98.44 -4.53 64.67
C LEU A 267 98.81 -5.44 65.84
N ARG A 268 98.07 -6.53 66.09
CA ARG A 268 98.44 -7.53 67.11
C ARG A 268 99.81 -8.15 66.87
N ALA A 269 100.15 -8.46 65.61
CA ALA A 269 101.45 -9.02 65.25
C ALA A 269 102.59 -8.00 65.38
N LEU A 270 102.34 -6.71 65.12
CA LEU A 270 103.28 -5.62 65.36
C LEU A 270 103.47 -5.33 66.85
N ASP A 271 102.38 -5.30 67.63
CA ASP A 271 102.43 -5.18 69.09
C ASP A 271 103.18 -6.36 69.71
N ALA A 272 102.92 -7.60 69.26
CA ALA A 272 103.63 -8.79 69.71
C ALA A 272 105.14 -8.69 69.42
N ARG A 273 105.53 -8.32 68.20
CA ARG A 273 106.94 -8.08 67.84
C ARG A 273 107.57 -6.92 68.60
N TYR A 274 106.80 -5.88 68.93
CA TYR A 274 107.28 -4.74 69.71
C TYR A 274 107.50 -5.12 71.18
N GLN A 275 106.60 -5.92 71.77
CA GLN A 275 106.80 -6.50 73.10
C GLN A 275 107.98 -7.48 73.10
N GLU A 276 108.10 -8.34 72.08
CA GLU A 276 109.23 -9.26 71.89
C GLU A 276 110.56 -8.48 71.83
N ALA A 277 110.66 -7.47 70.97
CA ALA A 277 111.83 -6.60 70.88
C ALA A 277 112.11 -5.80 72.17
N LEU A 278 111.08 -5.43 72.95
CA LEU A 278 111.26 -4.85 74.29
C LEU A 278 111.79 -5.88 75.30
N THR A 279 111.35 -7.14 75.23
CA THR A 279 111.89 -8.22 76.08
C THR A 279 113.32 -8.60 75.69
N GLU A 280 113.64 -8.70 74.39
CA GLU A 280 115.01 -8.86 73.91
C GLU A 280 115.89 -7.69 74.36
N ARG A 281 115.42 -6.45 74.19
CA ARG A 281 116.17 -5.26 74.60
C ARG A 281 116.39 -5.21 76.11
N THR A 282 115.40 -5.54 76.93
CA THR A 282 115.56 -5.57 78.40
C THR A 282 116.40 -6.76 78.87
N ALA A 283 116.40 -7.89 78.15
CA ALA A 283 117.36 -8.98 78.34
C ALA A 283 118.79 -8.55 77.95
N HIS A 284 118.96 -7.78 76.88
CA HIS A 284 120.27 -7.27 76.43
C HIS A 284 120.80 -6.15 77.35
N GLU A 285 119.92 -5.28 77.86
CA GLU A 285 120.25 -4.27 78.87
C GLU A 285 120.54 -4.90 80.25
N THR A 286 119.93 -6.03 80.62
CA THR A 286 120.33 -6.76 81.84
C THR A 286 121.61 -7.57 81.66
N ALA A 287 121.81 -8.23 80.51
CA ALA A 287 123.05 -8.94 80.18
C ALA A 287 124.27 -8.00 80.11
N SER A 288 124.14 -6.84 79.46
CA SER A 288 125.21 -5.84 79.42
C SER A 288 125.46 -5.16 80.78
N ARG A 289 124.45 -5.00 81.63
CA ARG A 289 124.65 -4.60 83.04
C ARG A 289 125.37 -5.67 83.86
N ALA A 290 125.09 -6.96 83.63
CA ALA A 290 125.82 -8.05 84.26
C ALA A 290 127.30 -8.04 83.82
N GLN A 291 127.57 -7.96 82.51
CA GLN A 291 128.93 -7.82 81.97
C GLN A 291 129.67 -6.59 82.53
N LEU A 292 128.98 -5.45 82.71
CA LEU A 292 129.57 -4.26 83.34
C LEU A 292 129.84 -4.48 84.84
N ALA A 293 129.03 -5.25 85.55
CA ALA A 293 129.27 -5.62 86.94
C ALA A 293 130.44 -6.61 87.07
N ASP A 294 130.53 -7.60 86.18
CA ASP A 294 131.65 -8.56 86.12
C ASP A 294 132.97 -7.83 85.82
N VAL A 295 132.99 -6.95 84.80
CA VAL A 295 134.17 -6.12 84.49
C VAL A 295 134.51 -5.16 85.64
N GLN A 296 133.52 -4.65 86.40
CA GLN A 296 133.80 -3.88 87.62
C GLN A 296 134.36 -4.74 88.76
N ALA A 297 133.93 -5.99 88.89
CA ALA A 297 134.48 -6.96 89.84
C ALA A 297 135.94 -7.31 89.47
N GLU A 298 136.23 -7.58 88.20
CA GLU A 298 137.59 -7.78 87.69
C GLU A 298 138.48 -6.54 87.89
N LEU A 299 137.97 -5.34 87.60
CA LEU A 299 138.70 -4.08 87.83
C LEU A 299 138.97 -3.83 89.32
N THR A 300 138.10 -4.32 90.21
CA THR A 300 138.27 -4.22 91.67
C THR A 300 139.26 -5.28 92.18
N ALA A 301 139.19 -6.51 91.66
CA ALA A 301 140.13 -7.59 91.97
C ALA A 301 141.55 -7.25 91.49
N THR A 302 141.71 -6.75 90.27
CA THR A 302 143.00 -6.32 89.73
C THR A 302 143.56 -5.09 90.45
N ARG A 303 142.72 -4.18 90.95
CA ARG A 303 143.15 -3.11 91.87
C ARG A 303 143.62 -3.66 93.23
N GLY A 304 142.95 -4.69 93.76
CA GLY A 304 143.40 -5.41 94.95
C GLY A 304 144.76 -6.09 94.75
N GLN A 305 144.95 -6.76 93.61
CA GLN A 305 146.23 -7.35 93.21
C GLN A 305 147.34 -6.30 93.05
N LEU A 306 147.02 -5.14 92.44
CA LEU A 306 147.97 -4.03 92.29
C LEU A 306 148.37 -3.43 93.65
N ALA A 307 147.42 -3.27 94.58
CA ALA A 307 147.69 -2.80 95.94
C ALA A 307 148.57 -3.81 96.70
N ALA A 308 148.28 -5.11 96.60
CA ALA A 308 149.11 -6.16 97.20
C ALA A 308 150.54 -6.17 96.62
N ALA A 309 150.68 -6.01 95.30
CA ALA A 309 151.99 -5.90 94.64
C ALA A 309 152.75 -4.63 95.06
N GLN A 310 152.08 -3.49 95.22
CA GLN A 310 152.68 -2.26 95.73
C GLN A 310 153.13 -2.41 97.20
N GLN A 311 152.36 -3.13 98.03
CA GLN A 311 152.75 -3.44 99.40
C GLN A 311 154.00 -4.35 99.43
N GLN A 312 154.03 -5.43 98.64
CA GLN A 312 155.21 -6.30 98.50
C GLN A 312 156.44 -5.54 98.00
N ILE A 313 156.28 -4.61 97.04
CA ILE A 313 157.37 -3.73 96.60
C ILE A 313 157.86 -2.86 97.77
N THR A 314 156.96 -2.28 98.57
CA THR A 314 157.31 -1.45 99.73
C THR A 314 158.06 -2.25 100.80
N GLU A 315 157.61 -3.46 101.11
CA GLU A 315 158.27 -4.39 102.04
C GLU A 315 159.66 -4.82 101.50
N SER A 316 159.79 -5.06 100.19
CA SER A 316 161.08 -5.36 99.54
C SER A 316 162.05 -4.17 99.55
N LEU A 317 161.54 -2.94 99.51
CA LEU A 317 162.35 -1.73 99.63
C LEU A 317 162.83 -1.54 101.07
N VAL A 318 161.97 -1.79 102.07
CA VAL A 318 162.36 -1.75 103.49
C VAL A 318 163.45 -2.79 103.79
N SER A 319 163.29 -4.05 103.34
CA SER A 319 164.30 -5.09 103.57
C SER A 319 165.62 -4.81 102.83
N ARG A 320 165.56 -4.24 101.62
CA ARG A 320 166.73 -3.77 100.87
C ARG A 320 167.45 -2.61 101.57
N ASP A 321 166.72 -1.67 102.16
CA ASP A 321 167.30 -0.55 102.91
C ASP A 321 167.95 -1.02 104.22
N GLN A 322 167.35 -2.03 104.86
CA GLN A 322 167.89 -2.70 106.05
C GLN A 322 169.17 -3.50 105.72
N ALA A 323 169.23 -4.16 104.56
CA ALA A 323 170.43 -4.80 104.01
C ALA A 323 171.52 -3.78 103.63
N ALA A 324 171.15 -2.62 103.07
CA ALA A 324 172.10 -1.56 102.75
C ALA A 324 172.78 -1.00 104.02
N ARG A 325 172.04 -0.84 105.12
CA ARG A 325 172.58 -0.38 106.42
C ARG A 325 173.53 -1.39 107.05
N THR A 326 173.25 -2.69 106.97
CA THR A 326 174.18 -3.73 107.45
C THR A 326 175.45 -3.81 106.59
N LEU A 327 175.35 -3.70 105.26
CA LEU A 327 176.52 -3.64 104.37
C LEU A 327 177.37 -2.38 104.61
N ALA A 328 176.76 -1.23 104.92
CA ALA A 328 177.49 -0.02 105.30
C ALA A 328 178.27 -0.21 106.61
N LEU A 329 177.66 -0.83 107.64
CA LEU A 329 178.31 -1.17 108.90
C LEU A 329 179.49 -2.15 108.73
N ILE A 330 179.33 -3.15 107.86
CA ILE A 330 180.41 -4.10 107.52
C ILE A 330 181.55 -3.36 106.82
N ARG A 331 181.25 -2.52 105.82
CA ARG A 331 182.28 -1.74 105.08
C ARG A 331 183.04 -0.76 105.98
N HIS A 332 182.36 -0.14 106.94
CA HIS A 332 183.00 0.80 107.87
C HIS A 332 183.86 0.09 108.95
N ARG A 333 183.58 -1.18 109.26
CA ARG A 333 184.47 -2.03 110.08
C ARG A 333 185.65 -2.59 109.26
N ALA A 334 185.44 -2.96 108.00
CA ALA A 334 186.46 -3.56 107.14
C ALA A 334 187.61 -2.60 106.76
N LEU A 335 187.39 -1.29 106.80
CA LEU A 335 188.42 -0.26 106.48
C LEU A 335 189.19 0.25 107.72
N ALA A 336 189.02 -0.38 108.89
CA ALA A 336 189.61 0.07 110.16
C ALA A 336 190.68 -0.89 110.74
N ALA A 337 191.06 -1.96 110.03
CA ALA A 337 191.89 -3.03 110.59
C ALA A 337 192.78 -3.76 109.55
N THR A 338 193.79 -3.07 109.00
CA THR A 338 194.90 -3.70 108.25
C THR A 338 196.26 -3.08 108.57
N GLU A 339 196.60 -3.02 109.86
CA GLU A 339 197.95 -3.24 110.39
C GLU A 339 197.83 -3.77 111.83
N GLU A 340 198.87 -4.45 112.33
CA GLU A 340 198.83 -5.41 113.45
C GLU A 340 198.40 -4.83 114.82
N PRO A 341 197.97 -5.63 115.83
CA PRO A 341 197.77 -7.09 115.88
C PRO A 341 196.24 -7.41 116.12
N SER A 342 195.69 -8.39 116.88
CA SER A 342 196.20 -9.41 117.82
C SER A 342 195.20 -10.59 118.01
N THR A 343 195.51 -11.53 118.91
CA THR A 343 194.72 -12.73 119.25
C THR A 343 193.58 -12.47 120.25
N ALA A 344 192.33 -12.74 119.87
CA ALA A 344 191.23 -13.00 120.84
C ALA A 344 190.01 -13.71 120.21
N LEU A 345 189.42 -13.16 119.14
CA LEU A 345 188.04 -13.43 118.75
C LEU A 345 187.86 -14.59 117.75
N ARG A 346 188.42 -15.76 118.08
CA ARG A 346 188.09 -17.05 117.44
C ARG A 346 186.71 -17.60 117.90
N GLN A 347 186.07 -16.92 118.86
CA GLN A 347 184.90 -17.39 119.60
C GLN A 347 183.56 -16.94 118.97
N ASP A 348 183.45 -15.71 118.47
CA ASP A 348 182.17 -15.12 118.01
C ASP A 348 181.63 -15.72 116.70
N LEU A 349 182.47 -16.40 115.92
CA LEU A 349 182.07 -17.11 114.69
C LEU A 349 181.17 -18.33 114.94
N LEU A 350 180.87 -18.68 116.20
CA LEU A 350 179.97 -19.78 116.57
C LEU A 350 178.57 -19.34 117.04
N THR A 351 178.36 -18.05 117.34
CA THR A 351 177.10 -17.59 117.97
C THR A 351 176.04 -17.14 116.96
N ILE A 352 176.42 -16.79 115.73
CA ILE A 352 175.50 -16.30 114.68
C ILE A 352 174.91 -17.45 113.83
N LEU A 353 175.31 -18.70 114.09
CA LEU A 353 174.90 -19.87 113.30
C LEU A 353 173.59 -20.56 113.77
N LEU A 354 172.87 -20.02 114.77
CA LEU A 354 171.67 -20.64 115.35
C LEU A 354 170.56 -19.64 115.71
N GLY A 355 169.32 -19.95 115.28
CA GLY A 355 168.05 -19.37 115.74
C GLY A 355 167.43 -18.26 114.86
N ASP A 356 166.10 -18.06 114.83
CA ASP A 356 164.98 -18.94 115.27
C ASP A 356 163.61 -18.42 114.77
N GLY A 357 162.56 -19.27 114.81
CA GLY A 357 161.14 -18.94 114.54
C GLY A 357 160.71 -19.09 113.06
N GLU A 358 159.70 -19.88 112.65
CA GLU A 358 158.30 -20.15 113.10
C GLU A 358 157.27 -19.06 112.76
N THR A 359 156.31 -19.38 111.87
CA THR A 359 154.84 -19.42 112.15
C THR A 359 154.00 -19.84 110.91
N ALA A 360 152.76 -20.26 111.14
CA ALA A 360 151.71 -20.60 110.15
C ALA A 360 150.51 -19.60 110.35
N PRO A 361 149.22 -19.78 109.90
CA PRO A 361 148.55 -20.96 109.32
C PRO A 361 147.36 -20.75 108.31
N LYS A 362 146.69 -21.88 107.96
CA LYS A 362 145.23 -22.10 107.69
C LYS A 362 144.56 -21.77 106.32
N SER A 363 143.64 -22.68 105.98
CA SER A 363 142.59 -22.64 104.93
C SER A 363 141.30 -21.92 105.42
N PRO A 364 140.25 -21.81 104.57
CA PRO A 364 139.15 -22.79 104.65
C PRO A 364 138.60 -23.23 103.26
N GLU A 365 137.37 -23.76 103.27
CA GLU A 365 136.57 -24.38 102.18
C GLU A 365 136.18 -23.45 101.03
#